data_AF-E9HBE5-F1
#
_entry.id   AF-E9HBE5-F1
#
_cell.length_a   1.000
_cell.length_b   1.000
_cell.length_c   1.000
_cell.angle_alpha   90.00
_cell.angle_beta   90.00
_cell.angle_gamma   90.00
#
_symmetry.space_group_name_H-M   'P 1'
#
loop_
_entity.id
_entity.type
_entity.pdbx_description
1 polymer ?
#
loop_
_entity_poly.entity_id
_entity_poly.type
_entity_poly.pdbx_seq_one_letter_code
_entity_poly.pdbx_strand_id
1 'polypeptide(L)'
;WAVCISKVTAHAQTASRNEVDNYLAEPALGHQLGPLDLWKKTRDRYPRLVVLVCRYLCIIMNSVTCERIFSKMGLVVTDRRTSL
;
A
#
# COMPACT_ATOMS: atom_id res chain seq x y z
N TRP A 1 19.79 -25.24 17.10
CA TRP A 1 18.57 -24.44 16.86
C TRP A 1 18.81 -23.15 16.06
N ALA A 2 19.90 -22.39 16.27
CA ALA A 2 20.17 -21.14 15.53
C ALA A 2 20.41 -21.31 14.01
N VAL A 3 21.07 -22.40 13.59
CA VAL A 3 21.43 -22.65 12.17
C VAL A 3 20.20 -22.83 11.26
N CYS A 4 19.12 -23.39 11.77
CA CYS A 4 17.90 -23.61 10.98
C CYS A 4 17.18 -22.29 10.67
N ILE A 5 17.26 -21.30 11.58
CA ILE A 5 16.65 -19.98 11.41
C ILE A 5 17.38 -19.21 10.30
N SER A 6 18.72 -19.25 10.27
CA SER A 6 19.53 -18.57 9.26
C SER A 6 19.31 -19.10 7.85
N LYS A 7 19.07 -20.40 7.68
CA LYS A 7 18.76 -20.99 6.37
C LYS A 7 17.36 -20.62 5.88
N VAL A 8 16.38 -20.58 6.78
CA VAL A 8 15.00 -20.16 6.48
C VAL A 8 14.95 -18.69 6.08
N THR A 9 15.69 -17.81 6.77
CA THR A 9 15.76 -16.40 6.39
C THR A 9 16.45 -16.22 5.04
N ALA A 10 17.54 -16.92 4.76
CA ALA A 10 18.20 -16.87 3.45
C ALA A 10 17.26 -17.28 2.29
N HIS A 11 16.53 -18.39 2.43
CA HIS A 11 15.58 -18.84 1.40
C HIS A 11 14.39 -17.88 1.23
N ALA A 12 13.88 -17.32 2.34
CA ALA A 12 12.83 -16.31 2.31
C ALA A 12 13.29 -15.01 1.63
N GLN A 13 14.54 -14.61 1.83
CA GLN A 13 15.15 -13.44 1.18
C GLN A 13 15.34 -13.66 -0.32
N THR A 14 15.78 -14.85 -0.74
CA THR A 14 15.87 -15.21 -2.17
C THR A 14 14.48 -15.18 -2.82
N ALA A 15 13.47 -15.76 -2.17
CA ALA A 15 12.11 -15.77 -2.69
C ALA A 15 11.51 -14.35 -2.80
N SER A 16 11.76 -13.46 -1.82
CA SER A 16 11.33 -12.06 -1.92
C SER A 16 12.04 -11.29 -3.03
N ARG A 17 13.33 -11.55 -3.24
CA ARG A 17 14.13 -10.87 -4.27
C ARG A 17 13.67 -11.28 -5.68
N ASN A 18 13.38 -12.57 -5.85
CA ASN A 18 12.81 -13.09 -7.09
C ASN A 18 11.44 -12.48 -7.43
N GLU A 19 10.56 -12.26 -6.44
CA GLU A 19 9.27 -11.57 -6.67
C GLU A 19 9.47 -10.14 -7.21
N VAL A 20 10.45 -9.40 -6.65
CA VAL A 20 10.77 -8.03 -7.09
C VAL A 20 11.38 -8.03 -8.49
N ASP A 21 12.35 -8.90 -8.75
CA ASP A 21 13.02 -8.98 -10.05
C ASP A 21 12.01 -9.35 -11.17
N ASN A 22 11.09 -10.26 -10.88
CA ASN A 22 10.05 -10.67 -11.83
C ASN A 22 9.03 -9.55 -12.10
N TYR A 23 8.69 -8.74 -11.08
CA TYR A 23 7.86 -7.54 -11.25
C TYR A 23 8.57 -6.46 -12.09
N LEU A 24 9.87 -6.24 -11.88
CA LEU A 24 10.65 -5.27 -12.64
C LEU A 24 10.87 -5.68 -14.11
N ALA A 25 10.83 -6.99 -14.39
CA ALA A 25 10.93 -7.54 -15.74
C ALA A 25 9.61 -7.50 -16.52
N GLU A 26 8.47 -7.25 -15.85
CA GLU A 26 7.18 -7.13 -16.54
C GLU A 26 7.09 -5.84 -17.38
N PRO A 27 6.42 -5.89 -18.53
CA PRO A 27 6.20 -4.70 -19.35
C PRO A 27 5.37 -3.66 -18.60
N ALA A 28 5.67 -2.38 -18.83
CA ALA A 28 4.96 -1.27 -18.21
C ALA A 28 3.45 -1.37 -18.48
N LEU A 29 2.69 -1.45 -17.39
CA LEU A 29 1.25 -1.64 -17.44
C LEU A 29 0.57 -0.40 -18.02
N GLY A 30 -0.32 -0.62 -19.00
CA GLY A 30 -1.01 0.45 -19.70
C GLY A 30 -1.76 1.38 -18.74
N HIS A 31 -1.71 2.68 -19.02
CA HIS A 31 -2.26 3.79 -18.23
C HIS A 31 -3.77 3.71 -17.91
N GLN A 32 -4.48 2.72 -18.43
CA GLN A 32 -5.94 2.61 -18.38
C GLN A 32 -6.47 1.93 -17.10
N LEU A 33 -5.64 1.25 -16.32
CA LEU A 33 -6.08 0.57 -15.09
C LEU A 33 -5.55 1.30 -13.85
N GLY A 34 -6.44 1.64 -12.92
CA GLY A 34 -6.05 2.24 -11.64
C GLY A 34 -5.07 1.34 -10.89
N PRO A 35 -4.03 1.91 -10.24
CA PRO A 35 -2.94 1.13 -9.64
C PRO A 35 -3.45 0.14 -8.59
N LEU A 36 -4.48 0.50 -7.81
CA LEU A 36 -5.04 -0.41 -6.80
C LEU A 36 -5.74 -1.63 -7.41
N ASP A 37 -6.41 -1.50 -8.55
CA ASP A 37 -7.10 -2.61 -9.19
C ASP A 37 -6.16 -3.56 -9.91
N LEU A 38 -5.01 -3.04 -10.36
CA LEU A 38 -3.90 -3.88 -10.79
C LEU A 38 -3.41 -4.75 -9.64
N TRP A 39 -3.07 -4.15 -8.49
CA TRP A 39 -2.51 -4.88 -7.34
C TRP A 39 -3.49 -5.89 -6.73
N LYS A 40 -4.81 -5.69 -6.91
CA LYS A 40 -5.81 -6.72 -6.58
C LYS A 40 -5.68 -7.95 -7.48
N LYS A 41 -5.41 -7.78 -8.77
CA LYS A 41 -5.28 -8.89 -9.75
C LYS A 41 -3.94 -9.60 -9.64
N THR A 42 -2.86 -8.88 -9.32
CA THR A 42 -1.52 -9.47 -9.13
C THR A 42 -1.27 -9.99 -7.72
N ARG A 43 -2.28 -9.95 -6.83
CA ARG A 43 -2.19 -10.45 -5.45
C ARG A 43 -1.70 -11.89 -5.37
N ASP A 44 -2.19 -12.75 -6.25
CA ASP A 44 -1.83 -14.18 -6.27
C ASP A 44 -0.43 -14.41 -6.84
N ARG A 45 0.06 -13.51 -7.69
CA ARG A 45 1.37 -13.60 -8.36
C ARG A 45 2.51 -13.07 -7.48
N TYR A 46 2.25 -12.03 -6.69
CA TYR A 46 3.26 -11.38 -5.85
C TYR A 46 2.77 -11.17 -4.40
N PRO A 47 2.55 -12.26 -3.64
CA PRO A 47 1.90 -12.19 -2.34
C PRO A 47 2.67 -11.37 -1.30
N ARG A 48 4.00 -11.29 -1.38
CA ARG A 48 4.80 -10.48 -0.43
C ARG A 48 4.88 -9.02 -0.88
N LEU A 49 5.03 -8.80 -2.18
CA LEU A 49 5.10 -7.46 -2.75
C LEU A 49 3.80 -6.67 -2.54
N VAL A 50 2.65 -7.31 -2.73
CA VAL A 50 1.33 -6.68 -2.59
C VAL A 50 1.11 -6.13 -1.18
N VAL A 51 1.61 -6.78 -0.13
CA VAL A 51 1.51 -6.29 1.25
C VAL A 51 2.24 -4.95 1.40
N LEU A 52 3.42 -4.80 0.80
CA LEU A 52 4.18 -3.56 0.83
C LEU A 52 3.48 -2.50 0.00
N VAL A 53 3.06 -2.84 -1.21
CA VAL A 53 2.46 -1.89 -2.12
C VAL A 53 1.13 -1.35 -1.59
N CYS A 54 0.29 -2.19 -0.98
CA CYS A 54 -0.92 -1.73 -0.29
C CYS A 54 -0.59 -0.76 0.86
N ARG A 55 0.47 -1.00 1.62
CA ARG A 55 0.89 -0.07 2.69
C ARG A 55 1.33 1.28 2.12
N TYR A 56 2.13 1.29 1.06
CA TYR A 56 2.69 2.52 0.50
C TYR A 56 1.70 3.30 -0.38
N LEU A 57 0.87 2.63 -1.19
CA LEU A 57 -0.15 3.30 -2.02
C LEU A 57 -1.26 3.94 -1.19
N CYS A 58 -1.54 3.43 0.01
CA CYS A 58 -2.54 4.01 0.90
C CYS A 58 -2.02 5.22 1.70
N ILE A 59 -0.72 5.54 1.60
CA ILE A 59 -0.17 6.75 2.21
C ILE A 59 -0.56 7.93 1.32
N ILE A 60 -1.46 8.77 1.83
CA ILE A 60 -1.84 10.01 1.17
C ILE A 60 -0.61 10.95 1.19
N MET A 61 -0.23 11.47 0.03
CA MET A 61 0.94 12.34 -0.14
C MET A 61 0.78 13.71 0.54
N ASN A 62 -0.44 14.16 0.83
CA ASN A 62 -0.71 15.49 1.37
C ASN A 62 -1.64 15.48 2.60
N SER A 63 -1.41 16.42 3.52
CA SER A 63 -2.30 16.70 4.65
C SER A 63 -3.64 17.27 4.19
N VAL A 64 -3.72 17.81 2.97
CA VAL A 64 -4.89 18.51 2.41
C VAL A 64 -6.17 17.68 2.49
N THR A 65 -6.09 16.36 2.30
CA THR A 65 -7.26 15.47 2.43
C THR A 65 -7.72 15.37 3.90
N CYS A 66 -6.76 15.26 4.83
CA CYS A 66 -7.03 15.27 6.26
C CYS A 66 -7.59 16.61 6.69
N GLU A 67 -7.00 17.73 6.25
CA GLU A 67 -7.49 19.09 6.48
C GLU A 67 -8.91 19.27 5.95
N ARG A 68 -9.23 18.78 4.75
CA ARG A 68 -10.60 18.83 4.22
C ARG A 68 -11.61 18.08 5.09
N ILE A 69 -11.22 16.91 5.63
CA ILE A 69 -12.04 16.17 6.59
C ILE A 69 -12.18 16.96 7.90
N PHE A 70 -11.09 17.51 8.42
CA PHE A 70 -11.08 18.33 9.64
C PHE A 70 -11.87 19.63 9.49
N SER A 71 -11.82 20.32 8.36
CA SER A 71 -12.60 21.53 8.10
C SER A 71 -14.09 21.23 8.08
N LYS A 72 -14.51 20.13 7.41
CA LYS A 72 -15.91 19.68 7.44
C LYS A 72 -16.36 19.27 8.85
N MET A 73 -15.49 18.58 9.59
CA MET A 73 -15.77 18.20 10.96
C MET A 73 -15.86 19.41 11.89
N GLY A 74 -15.01 20.42 11.67
CA GLY A 74 -15.07 21.71 12.34
C GLY A 74 -16.45 22.34 12.16
N LEU A 75 -16.99 22.35 10.94
CA LEU A 75 -18.35 22.85 10.69
C LEU A 75 -19.41 22.07 11.49
N VAL A 76 -19.37 20.74 11.50
CA VAL A 76 -20.32 19.90 12.28
C VAL A 76 -20.22 20.13 13.80
N VAL A 77 -19.00 20.33 14.32
CA VAL A 77 -18.75 20.59 15.74
C VAL A 77 -19.13 22.02 16.14
N THR A 78 -18.96 22.99 15.23
CA THR A 78 -19.21 24.42 15.48
C THR A 78 -20.70 24.75 15.29
N ASP A 79 -21.37 24.15 14.30
CA ASP A 79 -22.82 24.28 14.05
C ASP A 79 -23.66 23.82 15.24
N ARG A 80 -23.22 22.77 15.96
CA ARG A 80 -23.82 22.35 17.24
C ARG A 80 -23.69 23.37 18.39
N ARG A 81 -22.87 24.41 18.25
CA ARG A 81 -22.67 25.46 19.27
C ARG A 81 -23.25 26.81 18.90
N THR A 82 -23.73 27.01 17.66
CA THR A 82 -24.30 28.27 17.17
C THR A 82 -25.83 28.23 17.03
N SER A 83 -26.51 27.46 17.87
CA SER A 83 -27.96 27.60 18.09
C SER A 83 -28.22 28.68 19.14
N LEU A 84 -27.88 29.93 18.85
CA LEU A 84 -28.30 31.14 19.59
C LEU A 84 -28.38 32.33 18.63
#